data_AF-A0A849PU21-F1
#
_entry.id   AF-A0A849PU21-F1
#
_cell.length_a   1.000
_cell.length_b   1.000
_cell.length_c   1.000
_cell.angle_alpha   90.00
_cell.angle_beta   90.00
_cell.angle_gamma   90.00
#
_symmetry.space_group_name_H-M   'P 1'
#
loop_
_entity.id
_entity.type
_entity.pdbx_description
1 polymer ?
#
loop_
_entity_poly.entity_id
_entity_poly.type
_entity_poly.pdbx_seq_one_letter_code
_entity_poly.pdbx_strand_id
1 'polypeptide(L)'
;MVRKFRSDAQRKAVMSKVKGRTVTFRVPAKKIPEHSEPIDVGRLTFDKMKTMSRKAGLHWFDKDSMSFFNSKLHGTVFVSPAKNVYFISSETFEEDNPDYPRKYTIRQFNPRDGSVSEVGGFQAYDTFGDATKDMVRLD
;
A
#
# COMPACT_ATOMS: atom_id res chain seq x y z
N MET A 1 -14.86 -46.61 27.04
CA MET A 1 -15.53 -45.35 27.42
C MET A 1 -14.65 -44.20 26.94
N VAL A 2 -15.05 -43.55 25.84
CA VAL A 2 -14.31 -42.47 25.17
C VAL A 2 -14.85 -41.13 25.66
N ARG A 3 -13.95 -40.17 25.95
CA ARG A 3 -14.08 -38.75 25.57
C ARG A 3 -12.85 -37.96 26.06
N LYS A 4 -12.08 -37.42 25.11
CA LYS A 4 -11.54 -36.07 25.21
C LYS A 4 -11.44 -35.47 23.81
N PHE A 5 -12.24 -34.43 23.61
CA PHE A 5 -12.14 -33.46 22.53
C PHE A 5 -10.76 -32.80 22.54
N ARG A 6 -10.12 -32.67 21.38
CA ARG A 6 -9.40 -31.46 20.96
C ARG A 6 -9.48 -31.33 19.44
N SER A 7 -10.05 -30.20 19.01
CA SER A 7 -10.01 -29.70 17.63
C SER A 7 -8.61 -29.18 17.33
N ASP A 8 -7.99 -29.65 16.25
CA ASP A 8 -6.78 -29.03 15.71
C ASP A 8 -7.04 -28.55 14.28
N ALA A 9 -6.81 -27.25 14.11
CA ALA A 9 -6.92 -26.51 12.86
C ALA A 9 -6.10 -27.16 11.73
N GLN A 10 -6.76 -27.44 10.59
CA GLN A 10 -6.07 -27.88 9.38
C GLN A 10 -5.27 -26.72 8.77
N ARG A 11 -3.95 -26.91 8.66
CA ARG A 11 -2.96 -25.96 8.12
C ARG A 11 -2.47 -26.46 6.76
N LYS A 12 -2.39 -25.59 5.73
CA LYS A 12 -1.76 -25.93 4.44
C LYS A 12 -0.24 -25.72 4.49
N ALA A 13 0.49 -26.64 3.86
CA ALA A 13 1.95 -26.59 3.69
C ALA A 13 2.32 -25.94 2.35
N VAL A 14 3.35 -25.08 2.34
CA VAL A 14 3.96 -24.54 1.12
C VAL A 14 5.22 -25.36 0.81
N MET A 15 5.37 -25.83 -0.42
CA MET A 15 6.51 -26.62 -0.89
C MET A 15 7.42 -25.76 -1.79
N SER A 16 8.70 -25.68 -1.43
CA SER A 16 9.79 -25.21 -2.29
C SER A 16 10.81 -26.33 -2.40
N LYS A 17 11.19 -26.71 -3.64
CA LYS A 17 12.23 -27.73 -3.90
C LYS A 17 13.58 -27.02 -4.08
N VAL A 18 14.41 -27.08 -3.04
CA VAL A 18 15.86 -26.82 -3.15
C VAL A 18 16.59 -28.00 -2.52
N LYS A 19 17.41 -28.69 -3.34
CA LYS A 19 18.37 -29.77 -3.00
C LYS A 19 18.14 -30.49 -1.65
N GLY A 20 17.15 -31.39 -1.62
CA GLY A 20 17.14 -32.54 -0.72
C GLY A 20 16.79 -32.30 0.76
N ARG A 21 16.39 -31.10 1.18
CA ARG A 21 15.87 -30.88 2.54
C ARG A 21 14.60 -30.01 2.51
N THR A 22 13.47 -30.63 2.82
CA THR A 22 12.19 -29.92 2.99
C THR A 22 12.17 -29.29 4.38
N VAL A 23 12.14 -27.95 4.45
CA VAL A 23 11.90 -27.20 5.69
C VAL A 23 10.51 -26.59 5.61
N THR A 24 9.61 -27.00 6.50
CA THR A 24 8.24 -26.49 6.60
C THR A 24 8.18 -25.30 7.55
N PHE A 25 7.92 -24.11 7.01
CA PHE A 25 7.55 -22.94 7.81
C PHE A 25 6.02 -22.91 8.02
N ARG A 26 5.58 -22.63 9.26
CA ARG A 26 4.17 -22.54 9.66
C ARG A 26 3.83 -21.07 9.93
N VAL A 27 3.11 -20.42 9.01
CA VAL A 27 2.61 -19.04 9.16
C VAL A 27 1.08 -19.05 9.11
N PRO A 28 0.36 -18.35 10.02
CA PRO A 28 -1.10 -18.28 10.02
C PRO A 28 -1.65 -17.45 8.85
N ALA A 29 -2.60 -18.04 8.10
CA ALA A 29 -3.16 -17.52 6.86
C ALA A 29 -4.28 -16.47 7.06
N LYS A 30 -3.95 -15.26 7.53
CA LYS A 30 -4.85 -14.11 7.32
C LYS A 30 -4.58 -13.51 5.93
N LYS A 31 -5.39 -13.97 4.96
CA LYS A 31 -5.68 -13.43 3.61
C LYS A 31 -4.70 -12.39 3.06
N ILE A 32 -3.63 -12.84 2.43
CA ILE A 32 -3.02 -12.10 1.32
C ILE A 32 -3.68 -12.68 0.06
N PRO A 33 -4.45 -11.91 -0.73
CA PRO A 33 -4.95 -12.42 -1.99
C PRO A 33 -3.74 -12.67 -2.91
N GLU A 34 -3.44 -13.95 -3.15
CA GLU A 34 -2.52 -14.41 -4.17
C GLU A 34 -3.16 -14.12 -5.54
N HIS A 35 -3.10 -12.86 -5.99
CA HIS A 35 -3.49 -12.49 -7.34
C HIS A 35 -2.39 -12.98 -8.29
N SER A 36 -2.64 -14.13 -8.91
CA SER A 36 -1.80 -14.82 -9.89
C SER A 36 -1.75 -14.16 -11.27
N GLU A 37 -2.46 -13.04 -11.46
CA GLU A 37 -2.42 -12.26 -12.70
C GLU A 37 -1.34 -11.18 -12.60
N PRO A 38 -0.49 -10.99 -13.63
CA PRO A 38 0.45 -9.89 -13.65
C PRO A 38 -0.34 -8.58 -13.57
N ILE A 39 -0.11 -7.79 -12.52
CA ILE A 39 -0.72 -6.47 -12.42
C ILE A 39 -0.07 -5.59 -13.48
N ASP A 40 -0.85 -5.16 -14.47
CA ASP A 40 -0.43 -4.17 -15.45
C ASP A 40 -0.28 -2.80 -14.77
N VAL A 41 0.85 -2.62 -14.09
CA VAL A 41 1.21 -1.37 -13.42
C VAL A 41 1.35 -0.21 -14.41
N GLY A 42 1.61 -0.50 -15.71
CA GLY A 42 1.75 0.53 -16.74
C GLY A 42 0.46 1.29 -17.08
N ARG A 43 -0.69 0.82 -16.59
CA ARG A 43 -2.00 1.47 -16.77
C ARG A 43 -2.72 1.72 -15.43
N LEU A 44 -1.95 1.93 -14.36
CA LEU A 44 -2.54 2.20 -13.06
C LEU A 44 -3.03 3.65 -12.97
N THR A 45 -4.25 3.81 -12.46
CA THR A 45 -4.90 5.10 -12.22
C THR A 45 -5.33 5.16 -10.77
N PHE A 46 -5.62 6.36 -10.26
CA PHE A 46 -6.15 6.52 -8.91
C PHE A 46 -7.43 5.70 -8.68
N ASP A 47 -8.33 5.62 -9.66
CA ASP A 47 -9.58 4.86 -9.50
C ASP A 47 -9.34 3.35 -9.38
N LYS A 48 -8.33 2.82 -10.07
CA LYS A 48 -7.87 1.43 -9.87
C LYS A 48 -7.27 1.25 -8.48
N MET A 49 -6.40 2.16 -8.04
CA MET A 49 -5.79 2.11 -6.70
C MET A 49 -6.86 2.14 -5.59
N LYS A 50 -7.83 3.06 -5.69
CA LYS A 50 -9.00 3.15 -4.80
C LYS A 50 -9.76 1.83 -4.75
N THR A 51 -10.05 1.26 -5.91
CA THR A 51 -10.77 -0.02 -6.01
C THR A 51 -9.99 -1.15 -5.36
N MET A 52 -8.67 -1.20 -5.55
CA MET A 52 -7.78 -2.22 -4.99
C MET A 52 -7.65 -2.07 -3.46
N SER A 53 -7.37 -0.87 -2.96
CA SER A 53 -7.34 -0.55 -1.52
C SER A 53 -8.64 -0.92 -0.83
N ARG A 54 -9.78 -0.53 -1.41
CA ARG A 54 -11.11 -0.86 -0.86
C ARG A 54 -11.36 -2.37 -0.82
N LYS A 55 -10.99 -3.10 -1.88
CA LYS A 55 -11.10 -4.58 -1.91
C LYS A 55 -10.23 -5.25 -0.86
N ALA A 56 -9.09 -4.65 -0.53
CA ALA A 56 -8.20 -5.09 0.54
C ALA A 56 -8.68 -4.69 1.96
N GLY A 57 -9.75 -3.90 2.07
CA GLY A 57 -10.25 -3.39 3.36
C GLY A 57 -9.36 -2.28 3.95
N LEU A 58 -8.67 -1.53 3.09
CA LEU A 58 -7.78 -0.44 3.47
C LEU A 58 -8.44 0.91 3.19
N HIS A 59 -8.24 1.86 4.10
CA HIS A 59 -9.01 3.09 4.19
C HIS A 59 -8.29 4.34 3.67
N TRP A 60 -7.06 4.22 3.16
CA TRP A 60 -6.26 5.39 2.79
C TRP A 60 -6.98 6.32 1.80
N PHE A 61 -7.72 5.75 0.85
CA PHE A 61 -8.50 6.51 -0.14
C PHE A 61 -9.97 6.73 0.25
N ASP A 62 -10.39 6.33 1.45
CA ASP A 62 -11.76 6.55 1.88
C ASP A 62 -12.00 8.03 2.10
N LYS A 63 -13.22 8.48 1.76
CA LYS A 63 -13.61 9.89 1.82
C LYS A 63 -13.34 10.47 3.21
N ASP A 64 -13.66 9.74 4.26
CA ASP A 64 -13.52 10.21 5.64
C ASP A 64 -12.04 10.34 6.03
N SER A 65 -11.21 9.34 5.69
CA SER A 65 -9.76 9.40 5.92
C SER A 65 -9.07 10.52 5.14
N MET A 66 -9.46 10.73 3.87
CA MET A 66 -8.94 11.85 3.09
C MET A 66 -9.44 13.20 3.61
N SER A 67 -10.68 13.29 4.10
CA SER A 67 -11.24 14.53 4.65
C SER A 67 -10.56 14.93 5.96
N PHE A 68 -10.26 13.96 6.83
CA PHE A 68 -9.57 14.21 8.11
C PHE A 68 -8.24 14.96 7.93
N PHE A 69 -7.45 14.61 6.92
CA PHE A 69 -6.18 15.28 6.61
C PHE A 69 -6.30 16.36 5.52
N ASN A 70 -7.54 16.66 5.08
CA ASN A 70 -7.83 17.47 3.89
C ASN A 70 -6.87 17.13 2.72
N SER A 71 -6.75 15.82 2.47
CA SER A 71 -5.83 15.20 1.53
C SER A 71 -6.23 15.48 0.09
N LYS A 72 -5.27 15.95 -0.72
CA LYS A 72 -5.43 16.09 -2.17
C LYS A 72 -4.40 15.23 -2.89
N LEU A 73 -4.85 14.51 -3.92
CA LEU A 73 -3.98 13.74 -4.82
C LEU A 73 -3.54 14.65 -5.97
N HIS A 74 -2.25 14.62 -6.29
CA HIS A 74 -1.68 15.47 -7.32
C HIS A 74 -1.08 14.65 -8.46
N GLY A 75 -1.17 15.19 -9.67
CA GLY A 75 -0.54 14.65 -10.87
C GLY A 75 -1.10 13.31 -11.32
N THR A 76 -0.25 12.53 -11.99
CA THR A 76 -0.52 11.15 -12.40
C THR A 76 0.27 10.18 -11.54
N VAL A 77 -0.12 8.91 -11.58
CA VAL A 77 0.67 7.82 -10.98
C VAL A 77 2.00 7.71 -11.72
N PHE A 78 3.10 7.71 -10.98
CA PHE A 78 4.43 7.43 -11.49
C PHE A 78 4.75 5.95 -11.31
N VAL A 79 5.25 5.31 -12.36
CA VAL A 79 5.69 3.91 -12.32
C VAL A 79 7.14 3.89 -12.69
N SER A 80 7.97 3.43 -11.77
CA SER A 80 9.41 3.38 -11.95
C SER A 80 9.85 2.25 -12.90
N PRO A 81 11.13 2.26 -13.35
CA PRO A 81 11.69 1.15 -14.11
C PRO A 81 11.61 -0.19 -13.36
N ALA A 82 11.79 -0.17 -12.03
CA ALA A 82 11.67 -1.32 -11.16
C ALA A 82 10.21 -1.76 -10.88
N LYS A 83 9.22 -1.12 -11.52
CA LYS A 83 7.79 -1.40 -11.39
C LYS A 83 7.20 -1.06 -10.02
N ASN A 84 7.85 -0.17 -9.26
CA ASN A 84 7.25 0.45 -8.10
C ASN A 84 6.26 1.54 -8.54
N VAL A 85 5.21 1.74 -7.74
CA VAL A 85 4.13 2.68 -8.04
C VAL A 85 4.16 3.79 -7.02
N TYR A 86 4.28 5.03 -7.48
CA TYR A 86 4.33 6.22 -6.64
C TYR A 86 3.28 7.23 -7.06
N PHE A 87 2.88 8.07 -6.11
CA PHE A 87 2.05 9.23 -6.35
C PHE A 87 2.31 10.28 -5.27
N ILE A 88 1.85 11.51 -5.51
CA ILE A 88 2.00 12.59 -4.54
C ILE A 88 0.64 12.92 -3.93
N SER A 89 0.59 12.93 -2.60
CA SER A 89 -0.50 13.53 -1.83
C SER A 89 -0.06 14.85 -1.21
N SER A 90 -1.03 15.65 -0.80
CA SER A 90 -0.79 16.82 0.04
C SER A 90 -1.83 16.87 1.14
N GLU A 91 -1.43 17.28 2.31
CA GLU A 91 -2.24 17.26 3.52
C GLU A 91 -2.17 18.65 4.18
N THR A 92 -3.26 19.06 4.84
CA THR A 92 -3.25 20.18 5.77
C THR A 92 -3.89 19.73 7.06
N PHE A 93 -3.21 19.97 8.18
CA PHE A 93 -3.75 19.62 9.48
C PHE A 93 -4.53 20.83 10.01
N GLU A 94 -5.81 20.89 9.65
CA GLU A 94 -6.69 22.03 9.99
C GLU A 94 -7.03 22.09 11.49
N GLU A 95 -6.93 20.98 12.21
CA GLU A 95 -7.48 20.86 13.58
C GLU A 95 -6.83 21.84 14.58
N ASP A 96 -5.55 22.18 14.40
CA ASP A 96 -4.81 23.02 15.36
C ASP A 96 -4.41 24.41 14.83
N ASN A 97 -4.45 24.64 13.50
CA ASN A 97 -4.09 25.94 12.93
C ASN A 97 -4.64 26.12 11.49
N PRO A 98 -5.57 27.05 11.24
CA PRO A 98 -6.08 27.34 9.90
C PRO A 98 -5.01 27.88 8.94
N ASP A 99 -3.91 28.41 9.45
CA ASP A 99 -2.77 28.89 8.66
C ASP A 99 -1.71 27.79 8.43
N TYR A 100 -1.99 26.53 8.80
CA TYR A 100 -1.02 25.46 8.59
C TYR A 100 -0.73 25.30 7.09
N PRO A 101 0.54 25.41 6.66
CA PRO A 101 0.88 25.33 5.24
C PRO A 101 0.58 23.93 4.71
N ARG A 102 -0.04 23.87 3.53
CA ARG A 102 -0.20 22.60 2.80
C ARG A 102 1.18 22.07 2.41
N LYS A 103 1.50 20.88 2.90
CA LYS A 103 2.75 20.16 2.57
C LYS A 103 2.44 18.95 1.71
N TYR A 104 3.47 18.43 1.05
CA TYR A 104 3.37 17.32 0.10
C TYR A 104 4.13 16.10 0.61
N THR A 105 3.60 14.93 0.28
CA THR A 105 4.12 13.62 0.66
C THR A 105 4.22 12.75 -0.58
N ILE A 106 5.39 12.14 -0.82
CA ILE A 106 5.50 11.07 -1.82
C ILE A 106 5.00 9.77 -1.17
N ARG A 107 4.07 9.10 -1.84
CA ARG A 107 3.44 7.88 -1.37
C ARG A 107 3.77 6.74 -2.33
N GLN A 108 4.12 5.58 -1.80
CA GLN A 108 4.25 4.35 -2.57
C GLN A 108 2.99 3.53 -2.40
N PHE A 109 2.42 3.07 -3.52
CA PHE A 109 1.30 2.14 -3.53
C PHE A 109 1.81 0.73 -3.82
N ASN A 110 1.43 -0.23 -2.98
CA ASN A 110 1.71 -1.63 -3.24
C ASN A 110 0.51 -2.27 -3.97
N PRO A 111 0.65 -2.61 -5.27
CA PRO A 111 -0.46 -3.18 -6.02
C PRO A 111 -0.83 -4.60 -5.56
N ARG A 112 0.02 -5.30 -4.79
CA ARG A 112 -0.26 -6.67 -4.33
C ARG A 112 -1.28 -6.72 -3.21
N ASP A 113 -1.21 -5.77 -2.28
CA ASP A 113 -2.08 -5.73 -1.09
C ASP A 113 -2.92 -4.46 -0.99
N GLY A 114 -2.73 -3.50 -1.90
CA GLY A 114 -3.45 -2.23 -1.95
C GLY A 114 -2.98 -1.21 -0.91
N SER A 115 -1.89 -1.49 -0.18
CA SER A 115 -1.38 -0.60 0.86
C SER A 115 -0.68 0.64 0.30
N VAL A 116 -0.65 1.68 1.12
CA VAL A 116 0.03 2.94 0.84
C VAL A 116 1.02 3.21 1.96
N SER A 117 2.28 3.47 1.60
CA SER A 117 3.34 3.87 2.53
C SER A 117 3.93 5.22 2.13
N GLU A 118 4.64 5.85 3.04
CA GLU A 118 5.35 7.11 2.82
C GLU A 118 6.77 6.83 2.32
N VAL A 119 7.26 7.70 1.43
CA VAL A 119 8.64 7.68 0.96
C VAL A 119 9.24 9.05 1.24
N GLY A 120 10.34 9.09 2.00
CA GLY A 120 10.98 10.34 2.40
C GLY A 120 10.33 11.07 3.58
N GLY A 121 9.18 10.59 4.07
CA GLY A 121 8.50 11.08 5.28
C GLY A 121 7.21 11.86 5.00
N PHE A 122 6.31 11.86 5.98
CA PHE A 122 5.06 12.62 5.95
C PHE A 122 5.33 14.13 5.88
N GLN A 123 4.66 14.83 4.95
CA GLN A 123 4.73 16.29 4.79
C GLN A 123 6.15 16.84 4.59
N ALA A 124 7.03 16.06 3.95
CA ALA A 124 8.45 16.38 3.78
C ALA A 124 8.73 17.53 2.79
N TYR A 125 7.76 17.91 1.96
CA TYR A 125 7.97 18.84 0.86
C TYR A 125 7.07 20.07 0.94
N ASP A 126 7.65 21.25 0.70
CA ASP A 126 6.95 22.53 0.67
C ASP A 126 6.17 22.75 -0.63
N THR A 127 6.66 22.17 -1.73
CA THR A 127 6.09 22.35 -3.06
C THR A 127 5.87 21.03 -3.77
N PHE A 128 4.85 20.99 -4.63
CA PHE A 128 4.62 19.86 -5.53
C PHE A 128 5.82 19.60 -6.46
N GLY A 129 6.51 20.67 -6.88
CA GLY A 129 7.65 20.58 -7.78
C GLY A 129 8.84 19.86 -7.15
N ASP A 130 9.11 20.11 -5.87
CA ASP A 130 10.22 19.45 -5.16
C ASP A 130 9.91 17.97 -4.91
N ALA A 131 8.68 17.66 -4.49
CA ALA A 131 8.22 16.26 -4.38
C ALA A 131 8.30 15.53 -5.73
N THR A 132 7.96 16.20 -6.84
CA THR A 132 8.05 15.60 -8.19
C THR A 132 9.50 15.32 -8.60
N LYS A 133 10.41 16.27 -8.36
CA LYS A 133 11.84 16.10 -8.67
C LYS A 133 12.46 14.93 -7.92
N ASP A 134 12.08 14.74 -6.66
CA ASP A 134 12.57 13.62 -5.87
C ASP A 134 11.89 12.31 -6.27
N MET A 135 10.58 12.32 -6.54
CA MET A 135 9.86 11.14 -7.00
C MET A 135 10.44 10.55 -8.29
N VAL A 136 10.85 11.38 -9.26
CA VAL A 136 11.47 10.88 -10.51
C VAL A 136 12.90 10.38 -10.33
N ARG A 137 13.51 10.61 -9.17
CA ARG A 137 14.81 10.05 -8.76
C ARG A 137 14.65 8.77 -7.92
N LEU A 138 13.41 8.39 -7.60
CA LEU A 138 13.12 7.12 -6.96
C LEU A 138 13.21 6.01 -8.02
N ASP A 139 14.06 5.03 -7.71
CA ASP A 139 14.56 3.95 -8.60
C ASP A 139 15.52 4.39 -9.71
#